data_AF-A0A846DVQ9-F1
#
_entry.id   AF-A0A846DVQ9-F1
#
_cell.length_a   1.000
_cell.length_b   1.000
_cell.length_c   1.000
_cell.angle_alpha   90.00
_cell.angle_beta   90.00
_cell.angle_gamma   90.00
#
_symmetry.space_group_name_H-M   'P 1'
#
loop_
_entity.id
_entity.type
_entity.pdbx_description
1 polymer ?
#
loop_
_entity_poly.entity_id
_entity_poly.type
_entity_poly.pdbx_seq_one_letter_code
_entity_poly.pdbx_strand_id
1 'polypeptide(L)' 'LGSGVKVLDGVTIGQGSVIGAGAVVTKDIPPYSVAAGVPAKVISKRKENQLDTDKYQESISELNY' A
#
# COMPACT_ATOMS: atom_id res chain seq x y z
N LEU A 1 0.83 8.20 5.91
CA LEU A 1 0.42 9.05 4.77
C LEU A 1 1.65 9.71 4.19
N GLY A 2 1.73 9.92 2.88
CA GLY A 2 2.80 10.69 2.25
C GLY A 2 2.73 12.17 2.61
N SER A 3 3.81 12.90 2.34
CA SER A 3 3.87 14.36 2.58
C SER A 3 2.83 15.12 1.73
N GLY A 4 2.21 16.15 2.30
CA GLY A 4 1.28 17.04 1.58
C GLY A 4 -0.06 16.41 1.18
N VAL A 5 -0.43 15.26 1.75
CA VAL A 5 -1.75 14.65 1.54
C VAL A 5 -2.84 15.53 2.13
N LYS A 6 -3.94 15.73 1.39
CA LYS A 6 -5.17 16.35 1.88
C LYS A 6 -6.27 15.30 1.97
N VAL A 7 -6.92 15.18 3.11
CA VAL A 7 -8.05 14.27 3.33
C VAL A 7 -9.28 15.13 3.56
N LEU A 8 -10.33 14.92 2.76
CA LEU A 8 -11.61 15.60 2.95
C LEU A 8 -12.32 15.05 4.19
N ASP A 9 -13.15 15.91 4.80
CA ASP A 9 -13.95 15.52 5.95
C ASP A 9 -14.95 14.40 5.61
N GLY A 10 -15.26 13.56 6.59
CA GLY A 10 -16.15 12.41 6.44
C GLY A 10 -15.54 11.20 5.70
N VAL A 11 -14.25 11.23 5.36
CA VAL A 11 -13.56 10.11 4.69
C VAL A 11 -12.72 9.28 5.65
N THR A 12 -12.82 7.96 5.54
CA THR A 12 -12.04 7.00 6.31
C THR A 12 -10.88 6.42 5.52
N ILE A 13 -9.69 6.40 6.13
CA ILE A 13 -8.51 5.71 5.59
C ILE A 13 -8.34 4.39 6.36
N GLY A 14 -8.58 3.28 5.68
CA GLY A 14 -8.47 1.95 6.27
C GLY A 14 -7.05 1.66 6.78
N GLN A 15 -6.99 0.84 7.83
CA GLN A 15 -5.74 0.44 8.48
C GLN A 15 -4.72 -0.11 7.48
N GLY A 16 -3.44 0.22 7.68
CA GLY A 16 -2.36 -0.28 6.85
C GLY A 16 -2.36 0.26 5.42
N SER A 17 -3.19 1.25 5.09
CA SER A 17 -3.18 1.88 3.77
C SER A 17 -2.03 2.86 3.59
N VAL A 18 -1.54 2.96 2.36
CA VAL A 18 -0.49 3.88 1.94
C VAL A 18 -1.09 4.91 1.00
N ILE A 19 -0.97 6.18 1.34
CA ILE A 19 -1.40 7.30 0.48
C ILE A 19 -0.15 8.01 -0.05
N GLY A 20 -0.02 8.13 -1.37
CA GLY A 20 1.09 8.81 -2.03
C GLY A 20 1.16 10.31 -1.69
N ALA A 21 2.34 10.90 -1.79
CA ALA A 21 2.54 12.33 -1.50
C ALA A 21 1.68 13.22 -2.43
N GLY A 22 1.19 14.34 -1.90
CA GLY A 22 0.36 15.31 -2.63
C GLY A 22 -1.03 14.81 -3.05
N ALA A 23 -1.47 13.62 -2.62
CA ALA A 23 -2.77 13.09 -2.98
C ALA A 23 -3.93 13.82 -2.28
N VAL A 24 -5.09 13.90 -2.93
CA VAL A 24 -6.33 14.45 -2.36
C VAL A 24 -7.37 13.34 -2.22
N VAL A 25 -7.60 12.91 -0.99
CA VAL A 25 -8.51 11.81 -0.67
C VAL A 25 -9.94 12.36 -0.56
N THR A 26 -10.79 11.96 -1.50
CA THR A 26 -12.19 12.41 -1.63
C THR A 26 -13.21 11.30 -1.34
N LYS A 27 -12.75 10.06 -1.15
CA LYS A 27 -13.57 8.87 -0.89
C LYS A 27 -12.80 7.92 0.02
N ASP A 28 -13.54 7.05 0.71
CA ASP A 28 -12.96 6.05 1.61
C ASP A 28 -11.92 5.18 0.91
N ILE A 29 -10.82 4.92 1.63
CA ILE A 29 -9.74 4.05 1.16
C ILE A 29 -9.83 2.73 1.93
N PRO A 30 -10.02 1.59 1.25
CA PRO A 30 -10.08 0.29 1.91
C PRO A 30 -8.79 -0.05 2.66
N PRO A 31 -8.84 -0.83 3.76
CA PRO A 31 -7.64 -1.28 4.46
C PRO A 31 -6.61 -1.95 3.53
N TYR A 32 -5.34 -1.84 3.89
CA TYR A 32 -4.21 -2.41 3.15
C TYR A 32 -4.21 -2.04 1.66
N SER A 33 -4.63 -0.82 1.32
CA SER A 33 -4.62 -0.33 -0.06
C SER A 33 -3.53 0.72 -0.29
N VAL A 34 -3.04 0.82 -1.52
CA VAL A 34 -2.16 1.90 -1.97
C VAL A 34 -2.97 2.83 -2.86
N ALA A 35 -3.06 4.12 -2.50
CA ALA A 35 -3.80 5.12 -3.27
C ALA A 35 -2.95 6.37 -3.54
N ALA A 36 -3.14 7.01 -4.70
CA ALA A 36 -2.40 8.21 -5.10
C ALA A 36 -3.20 9.07 -6.10
N GLY A 37 -2.76 10.32 -6.28
CA GLY A 37 -3.32 11.26 -7.25
C GLY A 37 -4.33 12.27 -6.69
N VAL A 38 -4.86 13.11 -7.58
CA VAL A 38 -5.86 14.16 -7.29
C VAL A 38 -6.99 14.04 -8.34
N PRO A 39 -8.15 13.43 -8.01
CA PRO A 39 -8.48 12.77 -6.73
C PRO A 39 -7.71 11.45 -6.54
N ALA A 40 -7.51 11.05 -5.29
CA ALA A 40 -6.81 9.81 -4.93
C ALA A 40 -7.61 8.59 -5.40
N LYS A 41 -6.95 7.68 -6.12
CA LYS A 41 -7.50 6.38 -6.57
C LYS A 41 -6.65 5.24 -6.04
N VAL A 42 -7.29 4.12 -5.70
CA VAL A 42 -6.59 2.88 -5.34
C VAL A 42 -5.89 2.33 -6.58
N ILE A 43 -4.58 2.20 -6.53
CA ILE A 43 -3.72 1.73 -7.63
C ILE A 43 -3.17 0.33 -7.38
N SER A 44 -3.12 -0.11 -6.13
CA SER A 44 -2.62 -1.43 -5.75
C SER A 44 -3.11 -1.82 -4.36
N LYS A 45 -2.98 -3.11 -4.02
CA LYS A 45 -3.08 -3.58 -2.63
C LYS A 45 -1.68 -3.55 -2.01
N ARG A 46 -1.59 -3.10 -0.76
CA ARG A 46 -0.37 -3.22 0.04
C ARG A 46 -0.14 -4.71 0.24
N LYS A 47 0.98 -5.21 -0.29
CA LYS A 47 1.45 -6.55 0.07
C LYS A 47 1.77 -6.53 1.56
N GLU A 48 1.17 -7.44 2.31
CA GLU A 48 1.69 -7.80 3.60
C GLU A 48 3.08 -8.38 3.35
N ASN A 49 4.09 -7.96 4.12
CA ASN A 49 5.38 -8.62 4.12
C ASN A 49 5.15 -10.03 4.69
N GLN A 50 4.69 -10.94 3.84
CA GLN A 50 5.01 -12.34 4.05
C GLN A 50 6.53 -12.37 3.99
N LEU A 51 7.19 -12.81 5.06
CA LEU A 51 8.59 -13.20 4.96
C LEU A 51 8.63 -14.18 3.78
N ASP A 52 9.27 -13.76 2.68
CA ASP A 52 9.25 -14.46 1.40
C ASP A 52 9.92 -15.83 1.57
N THR A 53 9.19 -16.77 2.17
CA THR A 53 9.66 -18.12 2.47
C THR A 53 9.98 -18.80 1.15
N ASP A 54 9.17 -18.54 0.13
CA ASP A 54 9.37 -18.98 -1.25
C ASP A 54 10.74 -18.56 -1.79
N LYS A 55 11.17 -17.32 -1.55
CA LYS A 55 12.49 -16.80 -1.97
C LYS A 55 13.64 -17.40 -1.17
N TYR A 56 13.41 -17.66 0.13
CA TYR A 56 14.39 -18.33 0.97
C TYR A 56 14.60 -19.79 0.54
N GLN A 57 13.53 -20.51 0.20
CA GLN A 57 13.63 -21.89 -0.30
C GLN A 57 14.28 -21.97 -1.68
N GLU A 58 14.00 -21.01 -2.58
CA GLU A 58 14.67 -20.92 -3.88
C GLU A 58 16.18 -20.73 -3.70
N SER A 59 16.61 -19.83 -2.81
CA SER A 59 18.04 -19.63 -2.51
C SER A 59 18.73 -20.85 -1.88
N ILE A 60 18.02 -21.64 -1.05
CA ILE A 60 18.55 -22.88 -0.48
C ILE A 60 18.69 -23.96 -1.55
N SER A 61 17.79 -24.00 -2.55
CA SER A 61 17.87 -24.98 -3.64
C SER A 61 19.03 -24.70 -4.60
N GLU A 62 19.32 -23.44 -4.90
CA GLU A 62 20.45 -23.04 -5.76
C GLU A 62 21.81 -23.31 -5.12
N LEU A 63 21.90 -23.27 -3.78
CA LEU A 63 23.14 -23.55 -3.05
C LEU A 63 23.43 -25.05 -2.88
N ASN A 64 22.43 -25.92 -3.08
CA ASN A 64 22.56 -27.38 -2.92
C ASN A 64 22.74 -28.13 -4.25
N TYR A 65 22.98 -27.41 -5.34
CA TYR A 65 23.27 -27.94 -6.67
C TYR A 65 24.72 -27.62 -7.06
#